data_AF-A0A9D6MGS0-F1
#
_entry.id   AF-A0A9D6MGS0-F1
#
_cell.length_a   1.000
_cell.length_b   1.000
_cell.length_c   1.000
_cell.angle_alpha   90.00
_cell.angle_beta   90.00
_cell.angle_gamma   90.00
#
_symmetry.space_group_name_H-M   'P 1'
#
loop_
_entity.id
_entity.type
_entity.pdbx_description
1 polymer ?
#
loop_
_entity_poly.entity_id
_entity_poly.type
_entity_poly.pdbx_seq_one_letter_code
_entity_poly.pdbx_strand_id
1 'polypeptide(L)'
;MLHDFDIFYGAGQAILSGQSPYADSNFFYPPAAAYFFAIWAVLPYPVAAGLWLAASAGVLIGVTRRGAWLWFLFPPVFANFVSGQMDIFILGLWALVGRGSALALALMTLKPQLALLVVPWTLWAWRRE
;
A
#
# COMPACT_ATOMS: atom_id res chain seq x y z
N MET A 1 2.77 0.98 17.71
CA MET A 1 3.93 1.11 16.80
C MET A 1 3.43 0.74 15.41
N LEU A 2 3.75 1.50 14.37
CA LEU A 2 3.31 1.22 13.00
C LEU A 2 4.23 0.13 12.40
N HIS A 3 4.16 -1.08 12.95
CA HIS A 3 5.19 -2.11 12.73
C HIS A 3 5.50 -2.36 11.24
N ASP A 4 4.48 -2.42 10.38
CA ASP A 4 4.68 -2.66 8.96
C ASP A 4 5.20 -1.40 8.25
N PHE A 5 4.73 -0.22 8.63
CA PHE A 5 5.27 1.04 8.10
C PHE A 5 6.75 1.23 8.47
N ASP A 6 7.17 0.80 9.66
CA ASP A 6 8.57 0.86 10.09
C ASP A 6 9.47 0.05 9.15
N ILE A 7 9.01 -1.14 8.77
CA ILE A 7 9.70 -2.01 7.81
C ILE A 7 9.78 -1.33 6.44
N PHE A 8 8.67 -0.77 5.96
CA PHE A 8 8.62 -0.09 4.67
C PHE A 8 9.48 1.18 4.61
N TYR A 9 9.42 1.99 5.66
CA TYR A 9 10.22 3.19 5.80
C TYR A 9 11.72 2.85 5.88
N GLY A 10 12.08 1.82 6.65
CA GLY A 10 13.44 1.30 6.74
C GLY A 10 13.97 0.83 5.37
N ALA A 11 13.17 0.07 4.61
CA ALA A 11 13.53 -0.31 3.25
C ALA A 11 13.72 0.90 2.32
N GLY A 12 12.87 1.93 2.45
CA GLY A 12 13.03 3.20 1.72
C GLY A 12 14.33 3.93 2.07
N GLN A 13 14.68 4.00 3.36
CA GLN A 13 15.94 4.58 3.84
C GLN A 13 17.16 3.79 3.35
N ALA A 14 17.08 2.46 3.30
CA ALA A 14 18.14 1.63 2.74
C ALA A 14 18.38 1.98 1.26
N ILE A 15 17.32 2.13 0.46
CA ILE A 15 17.43 2.58 -0.94
C ILE A 15 18.10 3.96 -1.03
N LEU A 16 17.65 4.93 -0.23
CA LEU A 16 18.20 6.29 -0.24
C LEU A 16 19.68 6.36 0.17
N SER A 17 20.14 5.43 1.00
CA SER A 17 21.53 5.31 1.44
C SER A 17 22.41 4.43 0.54
N GLY A 18 21.86 3.91 -0.57
CA GLY A 18 22.58 3.03 -1.50
C GLY A 18 22.80 1.62 -0.95
N GLN A 19 22.04 1.22 0.08
CA GLN A 19 22.08 -0.09 0.70
C GLN A 19 20.98 -1.00 0.13
N SER A 20 21.13 -2.31 0.32
CA SER A 20 20.09 -3.28 -0.05
C SER A 20 18.92 -3.16 0.93
N PRO A 21 17.67 -3.02 0.45
CA PRO A 21 16.48 -3.04 1.32
C PRO A 21 16.23 -4.43 1.95
N TYR A 22 16.95 -5.45 1.48
CA TYR A 22 16.90 -6.82 1.99
C TYR A 22 18.04 -7.12 2.98
N ALA A 23 18.88 -6.13 3.31
CA ALA A 23 19.90 -6.28 4.35
C ALA A 23 19.26 -6.47 5.73
N ASP A 24 18.09 -5.86 5.96
CA ASP A 24 17.25 -6.10 7.12
C ASP A 24 16.31 -7.30 6.89
N SER A 25 16.23 -8.20 7.89
CA SER A 25 15.57 -9.50 7.77
C SER A 25 14.04 -9.48 7.69
N ASN A 26 13.40 -8.31 7.71
CA ASN A 26 11.93 -8.20 7.82
C ASN A 26 11.25 -7.68 6.54
N PHE A 27 12.00 -7.33 5.50
CA PHE A 27 11.43 -6.85 4.24
C PHE A 27 11.31 -8.00 3.21
N PHE A 28 10.10 -8.52 3.03
CA PHE A 28 9.80 -9.64 2.12
C PHE A 28 8.99 -9.24 0.87
N TYR A 29 9.08 -7.97 0.48
CA TYR A 29 8.31 -7.41 -0.64
C TYR A 29 9.16 -7.25 -1.90
N PRO A 30 8.54 -7.16 -3.09
CA PRO A 30 9.26 -6.90 -4.33
C PRO A 30 10.06 -5.59 -4.28
N PRO A 31 11.15 -5.46 -5.07
CA PRO A 31 12.00 -4.26 -5.01
C PRO A 31 11.24 -2.97 -5.29
N ALA A 32 10.22 -3.03 -6.16
CA ALA A 32 9.34 -1.92 -6.47
C ALA A 32 8.67 -1.31 -5.23
N ALA A 33 8.35 -2.11 -4.21
CA ALA A 33 7.79 -1.61 -2.96
C ALA A 33 8.81 -0.76 -2.19
N ALA A 34 10.08 -1.17 -2.15
CA ALA A 34 11.13 -0.38 -1.51
C ALA A 34 11.32 0.98 -2.20
N TYR A 35 11.31 1.01 -3.54
CA TYR A 35 11.38 2.26 -4.30
C TYR A 35 10.14 3.14 -4.09
N PHE A 36 8.95 2.55 -4.01
CA PHE A 36 7.73 3.30 -3.68
C PHE A 36 7.85 3.96 -2.31
N PHE A 37 8.33 3.24 -1.30
CA PHE A 37 8.53 3.78 0.05
C PHE A 37 9.76 4.68 0.20
N ALA A 38 10.73 4.62 -0.71
CA ALA A 38 11.82 5.58 -0.76
C ALA A 38 11.32 7.03 -0.96
N ILE A 39 10.23 7.22 -1.71
CA ILE A 39 9.58 8.53 -1.88
C ILE A 39 9.11 9.09 -0.53
N TRP A 40 8.49 8.24 0.29
CA TRP A 40 8.01 8.61 1.63
C TRP A 40 9.16 8.79 2.62
N ALA A 41 10.24 8.00 2.48
CA ALA A 41 11.42 8.04 3.33
C ALA A 41 12.26 9.32 3.17
N VAL A 42 12.01 10.15 2.14
CA VAL A 42 12.62 11.48 2.04
C VAL A 42 12.16 12.39 3.20
N LEU A 43 10.96 12.16 3.72
CA LEU A 43 10.39 12.94 4.82
C LEU A 43 10.82 12.39 6.18
N PRO A 44 10.90 13.22 7.23
CA PRO A 44 11.10 12.74 8.59
C PRO A 44 10.02 11.72 8.97
N TYR A 45 10.41 10.63 9.62
CA TYR A 45 9.53 9.54 10.03
C TYR A 45 8.14 9.97 10.55
N PRO A 46 7.99 10.88 11.52
CA PRO A 46 6.65 11.25 12.03
C PRO A 46 5.78 11.93 10.97
N VAL A 47 6.39 12.68 10.04
CA VAL A 47 5.69 13.32 8.92
C VAL A 47 5.27 12.27 7.90
N ALA A 48 6.20 11.39 7.51
CA ALA A 48 5.93 10.30 6.57
C ALA A 48 4.81 9.38 7.07
N ALA A 49 4.88 8.96 8.34
CA ALA A 49 3.88 8.14 9.00
C ALA A 49 2.50 8.82 9.04
N GLY A 50 2.44 10.09 9.45
CA GLY A 50 1.21 10.85 9.50
C GLY A 50 0.54 11.00 8.14
N LEU A 51 1.33 11.32 7.10
CA LEU A 51 0.83 11.43 5.73
C LEU A 51 0.41 10.08 5.16
N TRP A 52 1.12 9.00 5.47
CA TRP A 52 0.78 7.65 5.03
C TRP A 52 -0.56 7.19 5.59
N LEU A 53 -0.80 7.39 6.90
CA LEU A 53 -2.08 7.10 7.53
C LEU A 53 -3.20 7.98 6.97
N ALA A 54 -2.92 9.28 6.76
CA ALA A 54 -3.89 10.20 6.18
C ALA A 54 -4.26 9.80 4.74
N ALA A 55 -3.28 9.39 3.93
CA ALA A 55 -3.50 8.89 2.58
C ALA A 55 -4.34 7.60 2.58
N SER A 56 -4.02 6.66 3.46
CA SER A 56 -4.76 5.41 3.62
C SER A 56 -6.22 5.65 4.05
N ALA A 57 -6.44 6.55 5.02
CA ALA A 57 -7.77 6.96 5.44
C ALA A 57 -8.53 7.69 4.32
N GLY A 58 -7.87 8.60 3.60
CA GLY A 58 -8.44 9.34 2.49
C GLY A 58 -8.92 8.43 1.37
N VAL A 59 -8.11 7.42 1.01
CA VAL A 59 -8.47 6.40 0.03
C VAL A 59 -9.67 5.57 0.51
N LEU A 60 -9.67 5.10 1.77
CA LEU A 60 -10.80 4.35 2.33
C LEU A 60 -12.11 5.16 2.31
N ILE A 61 -12.04 6.44 2.69
CA ILE A 61 -13.18 7.37 2.64
C ILE A 61 -13.65 7.56 1.19
N GLY A 62 -12.73 7.74 0.24
CA GLY A 62 -13.06 7.90 -1.17
C GLY A 62 -13.84 6.71 -1.73
N VAL A 63 -13.44 5.48 -1.39
CA VAL A 63 -14.08 4.25 -1.89
C VAL A 63 -15.44 4.00 -1.24
N THR A 64 -15.52 4.12 0.09
CA THR A 64 -16.71 3.74 0.85
C THR A 64 -17.74 4.87 0.96
N ARG A 65 -17.30 6.12 0.74
CA ARG A 65 -18.09 7.36 0.81
C ARG A 65 -18.73 7.56 2.18
N ARG A 66 -19.95 7.05 2.38
CA ARG A 66 -20.69 7.20 3.64
C ARG A 66 -20.41 6.00 4.54
N GLY A 67 -20.17 6.27 5.83
CA GLY A 67 -19.90 5.22 6.80
C GLY A 67 -18.49 4.63 6.72
N ALA A 68 -17.52 5.34 6.12
CA ALA A 68 -16.11 4.92 6.11
C ALA A 68 -15.58 4.56 7.50
N TRP A 69 -16.02 5.30 8.52
CA TRP A 69 -15.64 5.06 9.90
C TRP A 69 -16.12 3.70 10.43
N LEU A 70 -17.23 3.15 9.91
CA LEU A 70 -17.75 1.84 10.30
C LEU A 70 -16.79 0.71 9.88
N TRP A 71 -16.00 0.91 8.82
CA TRP A 71 -15.01 -0.07 8.40
C TRP A 71 -13.88 -0.24 9.40
N PHE A 72 -13.58 0.78 10.22
CA PHE A 72 -12.64 0.64 11.33
C PHE A 72 -13.20 -0.18 12.50
N LEU A 73 -14.49 -0.51 12.51
CA LEU A 73 -15.04 -1.49 13.45
C LEU A 73 -14.74 -2.93 13.01
N PHE A 74 -14.36 -3.13 11.75
CA PHE A 74 -13.97 -4.45 11.25
C PHE A 74 -12.50 -4.72 11.61
N PRO A 75 -12.19 -5.72 12.46
CA PRO A 75 -10.85 -5.90 13.01
C PRO A 75 -9.72 -6.00 11.97
N PRO A 76 -9.89 -6.69 10.82
CA PRO A 76 -8.85 -6.72 9.79
C PRO A 76 -8.51 -5.35 9.21
N VAL A 77 -9.50 -4.49 8.97
CA VAL A 77 -9.28 -3.14 8.44
C VAL A 77 -8.60 -2.27 9.50
N PHE A 78 -9.05 -2.36 10.75
CA PHE A 78 -8.44 -1.64 11.85
C PHE A 78 -6.97 -2.05 12.05
N ALA A 79 -6.68 -3.36 12.08
CA ALA A 79 -5.33 -3.88 12.21
C ALA A 79 -4.44 -3.45 11.04
N ASN A 80 -4.93 -3.53 9.80
CA ASN A 80 -4.19 -3.08 8.62
C ASN A 80 -3.83 -1.58 8.71
N PHE A 81 -4.79 -0.75 9.12
CA PHE A 81 -4.60 0.68 9.28
C PHE A 81 -3.60 1.02 10.41
N VAL A 82 -3.76 0.41 11.58
CA VAL A 82 -2.90 0.68 12.75
C VAL A 82 -1.50 0.11 12.58
N SER A 83 -1.31 -0.97 11.82
CA SER A 83 0.04 -1.44 11.48
C SER A 83 0.72 -0.59 10.40
N GLY A 84 -0.04 0.27 9.70
CA GLY A 84 0.45 1.06 8.58
C GLY A 84 0.68 0.22 7.32
N GLN A 85 -0.08 -0.87 7.14
CA GLN A 85 0.01 -1.69 5.93
C GLN A 85 -0.46 -0.95 4.68
N MET A 86 0.02 -1.41 3.53
CA MET A 86 -0.31 -0.81 2.23
C MET A 86 -1.57 -1.38 1.56
N ASP A 87 -2.25 -2.37 2.15
CA ASP A 87 -3.42 -3.01 1.51
C ASP A 87 -4.56 -2.03 1.32
N ILE A 88 -4.94 -1.28 2.37
CA ILE A 88 -6.02 -0.28 2.28
C ILE A 88 -5.71 0.72 1.17
N PHE A 89 -4.46 1.19 1.12
CA PHE A 89 -4.02 2.14 0.11
C PHE A 89 -4.06 1.54 -1.30
N ILE A 90 -3.46 0.37 -1.53
CA ILE A 90 -3.39 -0.26 -2.86
C ILE A 90 -4.78 -0.67 -3.36
N LEU A 91 -5.56 -1.37 -2.53
CA LEU A 91 -6.90 -1.84 -2.90
C LEU A 91 -7.84 -0.66 -3.15
N GLY A 92 -7.78 0.35 -2.28
CA GLY A 92 -8.66 1.49 -2.45
C GLY A 92 -8.26 2.37 -3.63
N LEU A 93 -6.97 2.53 -3.93
CA LEU A 93 -6.54 3.25 -5.12
C LEU A 93 -6.97 2.50 -6.40
N TRP A 94 -6.87 1.17 -6.42
CA TRP A 94 -7.42 0.35 -7.52
C TRP A 94 -8.93 0.53 -7.70
N ALA A 95 -9.68 0.60 -6.60
CA ALA A 95 -11.13 0.86 -6.66
C ALA A 95 -11.46 2.27 -7.20
N LEU A 96 -10.61 3.27 -6.96
CA LEU A 96 -10.81 4.65 -7.40
C LEU A 96 -10.34 4.93 -8.83
N VAL A 97 -9.18 4.40 -9.23
CA VAL A 97 -8.54 4.68 -10.53
C VAL A 97 -9.19 3.87 -11.68
N GLY A 98 -9.99 2.86 -11.34
CA GLY A 98 -10.68 2.02 -12.31
C GLY A 98 -10.03 0.65 -12.41
N ARG A 99 -10.88 -0.38 -12.39
CA ARG A 99 -10.49 -1.78 -12.20
C ARG A 99 -9.67 -2.39 -13.35
N GLY A 100 -9.59 -1.67 -14.47
CA GLY A 100 -8.81 -1.99 -15.67
C GLY A 100 -7.71 -0.97 -15.99
N SER A 101 -7.23 -0.19 -15.02
CA SER A 101 -6.12 0.74 -15.27
C SER A 101 -4.76 0.03 -15.17
N ALA A 102 -3.87 0.29 -16.13
CA ALA A 102 -2.48 -0.20 -16.09
C ALA A 102 -1.74 0.29 -14.83
N LEU A 103 -2.05 1.49 -14.35
CA LEU A 103 -1.50 2.03 -13.10
C LEU A 103 -1.96 1.21 -11.90
N ALA A 104 -3.23 0.82 -11.87
CA ALA A 104 -3.78 0.01 -10.80
C ALA A 104 -3.17 -1.40 -10.79
N LEU A 105 -2.94 -2.00 -11.96
CA LEU A 105 -2.22 -3.27 -12.10
C LEU A 105 -0.77 -3.17 -11.62
N ALA A 106 -0.05 -2.10 -11.98
CA ALA A 106 1.33 -1.88 -11.53
C ALA A 106 1.42 -1.80 -10.00
N LEU A 107 0.50 -1.09 -9.36
CA LEU A 107 0.46 -0.97 -7.89
C LEU A 107 0.14 -2.30 -7.20
N MET A 108 -0.65 -3.17 -7.83
CA MET A 108 -0.90 -4.51 -7.28
C MET A 108 0.37 -5.34 -7.19
N THR A 109 1.34 -5.13 -8.07
CA THR A 109 2.63 -5.86 -8.03
C THR A 109 3.46 -5.54 -6.78
N LEU A 110 3.18 -4.44 -6.09
CA LEU A 110 3.83 -4.10 -4.82
C LEU A 110 3.49 -5.09 -3.71
N LYS A 111 2.35 -5.79 -3.82
CA LYS A 111 1.92 -6.83 -2.89
C LYS A 111 1.54 -8.11 -3.67
N PRO A 112 2.48 -9.06 -3.83
CA PRO A 112 2.28 -10.26 -4.65
C PRO A 112 1.00 -11.04 -4.30
N GLN A 113 0.63 -11.06 -3.02
CA GLN A 113 -0.59 -11.72 -2.53
C GLN A 113 -1.86 -11.10 -3.15
N LEU A 114 -1.88 -9.77 -3.31
CA LEU A 114 -2.99 -9.07 -3.97
C LEU A 114 -2.93 -9.20 -5.49
N ALA A 115 -1.72 -9.16 -6.08
CA ALA A 115 -1.53 -9.35 -7.51
C ALA A 115 -2.11 -10.69 -7.98
N LEU A 116 -1.93 -11.77 -7.22
CA LEU A 116 -2.46 -13.10 -7.56
C LEU A 116 -3.99 -13.14 -7.66
N LEU A 117 -4.70 -12.30 -6.91
CA LEU A 117 -6.16 -12.26 -6.92
C LEU A 117 -6.70 -11.26 -7.94
N VAL A 118 -6.10 -10.07 -8.00
CA VAL A 118 -6.63 -8.95 -8.80
C VAL A 118 -6.23 -9.06 -10.27
N VAL A 119 -4.99 -9.48 -10.58
CA VAL A 119 -4.50 -9.53 -11.96
C VAL A 119 -5.33 -10.48 -12.84
N PRO A 120 -5.63 -11.73 -12.42
CA PRO A 120 -6.47 -12.62 -13.25
C PRO A 120 -7.87 -12.05 -13.49
N TRP A 121 -8.47 -11.45 -12.46
CA TRP A 121 -9.79 -10.85 -12.55
C TRP A 121 -9.79 -9.65 -13.51
N THR A 122 -8.78 -8.77 -13.44
CA THR A 122 -8.66 -7.61 -14.33
C THR A 122 -8.40 -8.04 -15.77
N LEU A 123 -7.51 -9.02 -16.01
CA LEU A 123 -7.27 -9.56 -17.35
C LEU A 123 -8.52 -10.20 -17.95
N TRP A 124 -9.34 -10.85 -17.12
CA TRP A 124 -10.62 -11.41 -17.56
C TRP A 124 -11.66 -10.32 -17.85
N ALA A 125 -11.74 -9.27 -17.03
CA ALA A 125 -12.63 -8.14 -17.23
C ALA A 125 -12.32 -7.38 -18.53
N TRP A 126 -11.03 -7.12 -18.81
CA TRP A 126 -10.59 -6.48 -20.05
C TRP A 126 -10.98 -7.24 -21.31
N ARG A 127 -11.05 -8.57 -21.27
CA ARG A 127 -11.50 -9.35 -22.44
C ARG A 127 -12.99 -9.17 -22.76
N ARG A 128 -13.76 -8.57 -21.85
CA ARG A 128 -15.22 -8.40 -21.97
C ARG A 128 -15.65 -6.97 -22.27
N GLU A 129 -14.70 -6.04 -22.28
CA GLU A 129 -14.86 -4.64 -22.70
C GLU A 129 -14.48 -4.52 -24.19
#